data_AF-A0A9P3GBW2-F1
#
_entry.id   AF-A0A9P3GBW2-F1
#
_cell.length_a   1.000
_cell.length_b   1.000
_cell.length_c   1.000
_cell.angle_alpha   90.00
_cell.angle_beta   90.00
_cell.angle_gamma   90.00
#
_symmetry.space_group_name_H-M   'P 1'
#
loop_
_entity.id
_entity.type
_entity.pdbx_description
1 polymer ?
#
loop_
_entity_poly.entity_id
_entity_poly.type
_entity_poly.pdbx_seq_one_letter_code
_entity_poly.pdbx_strand_id
1 'polypeptide(L)'
;MNDPDPSVGLTPLPNNIHAMLLEIDDTECINSGPVDWAPHAQSPATALKMFTRVMRDGRLLPILTAVCVALLAEMYTTTSAGGSASVRQRLQYSTSPIADFGIVLGKVTVPQCERLAYKRASNGVVVLGQDPEQHWWLYFTTIRGEDFFLDVGLFPFNFSMVVETAPYRPSGLKGSVFNSFPVYCVNRQIRKYLSSIHLEHKRVSALRDTRLHRAVSSMTHEGGTDYAPILEFMEDIAGSKMVENEREEVEQVLVGLRPTLKDILQREAWKDYPERPEVLAHIDPEEEEAYIRQGPNLDTRTVPLDSCWFSS
;
A
#
# COMPACT_ATOMS: atom_id res chain seq x y z
N MET A 1 18.48 16.97 13.02
CA MET A 1 18.51 15.52 13.30
C MET A 1 17.11 15.07 13.66
N ASN A 2 16.69 13.92 13.14
CA ASN A 2 15.33 13.41 13.32
C ASN A 2 15.12 12.79 14.70
N ASP A 3 13.97 13.11 15.29
CA ASP A 3 13.46 12.51 16.51
C ASP A 3 12.04 11.99 16.23
N PRO A 4 11.86 10.66 16.08
CA PRO A 4 10.58 10.05 15.75
C PRO A 4 9.67 9.84 16.97
N ASP A 5 10.12 10.22 18.17
CA ASP A 5 9.39 10.00 19.42
C ASP A 5 8.06 10.80 19.43
N PRO A 6 6.92 10.16 19.73
CA PRO A 6 5.63 10.85 19.89
C PRO A 6 5.63 11.98 20.93
N SER A 7 6.57 11.98 21.87
CA SER A 7 6.74 13.03 22.88
C SER A 7 7.25 14.35 22.29
N VAL A 8 7.85 14.31 21.08
CA VAL A 8 8.22 15.49 20.32
C VAL A 8 6.95 16.17 19.84
N GLY A 9 6.67 17.35 20.42
CA GLY A 9 5.47 18.12 20.09
C GLY A 9 5.32 18.38 18.59
N LEU A 10 4.06 18.43 18.13
CA LEU A 10 3.76 18.67 16.72
C LEU A 10 4.22 20.06 16.29
N THR A 11 4.79 20.14 15.09
CA THR A 11 5.19 21.42 14.52
C THR A 11 3.98 22.08 13.85
N PRO A 12 3.64 23.33 14.20
CA PRO A 12 2.63 24.09 13.47
C PRO A 12 3.17 24.49 12.10
N LEU A 13 2.40 24.18 11.06
CA LEU A 13 2.68 24.49 9.66
C LEU A 13 1.66 25.50 9.13
N PRO A 14 1.89 26.10 7.94
CA PRO A 14 0.89 26.96 7.30
C PRO A 14 -0.49 26.28 7.21
N ASN A 15 -1.56 27.07 7.19
CA ASN A 15 -2.95 26.61 7.12
C ASN A 15 -3.44 25.80 8.34
N ASN A 16 -2.87 26.04 9.53
CA ASN A 16 -3.22 25.35 10.79
C ASN A 16 -3.01 23.83 10.76
N ILE A 17 -2.14 23.34 9.87
CA ILE A 17 -1.76 21.94 9.85
C ILE A 17 -0.74 21.71 10.96
N HIS A 18 -0.92 20.61 11.70
CA HIS A 18 0.06 20.13 12.68
C HIS A 18 0.53 18.76 12.22
N ALA A 19 1.85 18.55 12.24
CA ALA A 19 2.48 17.32 11.79
C ALA A 19 3.80 17.10 12.54
N MET A 20 4.28 15.87 12.51
CA MET A 20 5.65 15.53 12.89
C MET A 20 6.60 16.00 11.78
N LEU A 21 7.49 16.94 12.10
CA LEU A 21 8.44 17.49 11.14
C LEU A 21 9.74 16.70 11.16
N LEU A 22 10.09 16.09 10.03
CA LEU A 22 11.32 15.33 9.82
C LEU A 22 12.21 16.08 8.82
N GLU A 23 13.51 16.05 9.05
CA GLU A 23 14.54 16.52 8.13
C GLU A 23 14.92 15.37 7.17
N ILE A 24 14.78 15.61 5.86
CA ILE A 24 15.14 14.64 4.82
C ILE A 24 16.29 15.20 4.00
N ASP A 25 17.29 14.36 3.74
CA ASP A 25 18.29 14.65 2.74
C ASP A 25 17.71 14.31 1.36
N ASP A 26 17.46 15.34 0.56
CA ASP A 26 16.97 15.24 -0.80
C ASP A 26 18.10 15.34 -1.84
N THR A 27 19.36 15.43 -1.39
CA THR A 27 20.55 15.50 -2.25
C THR A 27 21.25 14.17 -2.42
N GLU A 28 21.18 13.30 -1.41
CA GLU A 28 21.69 11.94 -1.45
C GLU A 28 20.56 10.93 -1.32
N CYS A 29 20.70 9.77 -1.97
CA CYS A 29 19.88 8.62 -1.59
C CYS A 29 20.11 8.36 -0.09
N ILE A 30 19.06 8.02 0.65
CA ILE A 30 19.15 7.67 2.06
C ILE A 30 20.03 6.41 2.21
N ASN A 31 21.33 6.63 2.31
CA ASN A 31 22.36 5.58 2.42
C ASN A 31 22.64 5.24 3.89
N SER A 32 22.15 6.07 4.82
CA SER A 32 22.22 5.84 6.26
C SER A 32 21.22 4.76 6.67
N GLY A 33 21.64 3.87 7.57
CA GLY A 33 20.71 2.93 8.21
C GLY A 33 19.65 3.69 9.04
N PRO A 34 18.51 3.06 9.38
CA PRO A 34 17.43 3.73 10.12
C PRO A 34 17.87 4.40 11.42
N VAL A 35 18.79 3.77 12.16
CA VAL A 35 19.33 4.29 13.43
C VAL A 35 20.21 5.52 13.22
N ASP A 36 21.01 5.54 12.15
CA ASP A 36 21.85 6.70 11.82
C ASP A 36 20.99 7.87 11.32
N TRP A 37 19.89 7.58 10.61
CA TRP A 37 18.94 8.58 10.12
C TRP A 37 18.11 9.22 11.26
N ALA A 38 17.77 8.46 12.30
CA ALA A 38 17.01 8.90 13.46
C ALA A 38 17.75 8.59 14.78
N PRO A 39 18.86 9.29 15.08
CA PRO A 39 19.70 8.98 16.23
C PRO A 39 19.05 9.31 17.58
N HIS A 40 17.97 10.10 17.59
CA HIS A 40 17.20 10.42 18.78
C HIS A 40 16.03 9.45 19.03
N ALA A 41 15.83 8.46 18.16
CA ALA A 41 14.85 7.42 18.41
C ALA A 41 15.17 6.67 19.71
N GLN A 42 14.16 6.46 20.54
CA GLN A 42 14.29 5.75 21.81
C GLN A 42 14.78 4.30 21.64
N SER A 43 14.46 3.69 20.50
CA SER A 43 14.85 2.33 20.16
C SER A 43 15.14 2.16 18.67
N PRO A 44 15.96 1.15 18.28
CA PRO A 44 16.15 0.80 16.88
C PRO A 44 14.85 0.42 16.15
N ALA A 45 13.88 -0.15 16.87
CA ALA A 45 12.57 -0.51 16.31
C ALA A 45 11.76 0.73 15.92
N THR A 46 11.72 1.75 16.80
CA THR A 46 11.08 3.04 16.52
C THR A 46 11.73 3.74 15.33
N ALA A 47 13.07 3.74 15.27
CA ALA A 47 13.81 4.28 14.11
C ALA A 47 13.42 3.55 12.81
N LEU A 48 13.41 2.21 12.82
CA LEU A 48 13.05 1.40 11.66
C LEU A 48 11.59 1.59 11.22
N LYS A 49 10.66 1.67 12.17
CA LYS A 49 9.23 1.93 11.89
C LYS A 49 9.06 3.29 11.23
N MET A 50 9.63 4.35 11.81
CA MET A 50 9.54 5.69 11.22
C MET A 50 10.21 5.75 9.85
N PHE A 51 11.40 5.18 9.70
CA PHE A 51 12.08 5.08 8.42
C PHE A 51 11.20 4.40 7.36
N THR A 52 10.54 3.29 7.74
CA THR A 52 9.62 2.57 6.85
C THR A 52 8.40 3.40 6.48
N ARG A 53 7.87 4.23 7.41
CA ARG A 53 6.78 5.17 7.12
C ARG A 53 7.20 6.17 6.05
N VAL A 54 8.36 6.79 6.20
CA VAL A 54 8.91 7.77 5.23
C VAL A 54 9.15 7.13 3.87
N MET A 55 9.77 5.95 3.84
CA MET A 55 10.07 5.25 2.57
C MET A 55 8.81 4.83 1.79
N ARG A 56 7.66 4.74 2.46
CA ARG A 56 6.37 4.37 1.86
C ARG A 56 5.47 5.57 1.58
N ASP A 57 5.89 6.78 1.98
CA ASP A 57 5.08 7.98 1.81
C ASP A 57 5.09 8.46 0.34
N GLY A 58 3.93 8.93 -0.14
CA GLY A 58 3.82 9.63 -1.43
C GLY A 58 3.89 8.80 -2.72
N ARG A 59 3.88 7.45 -2.68
CA ARG A 59 4.01 6.59 -3.89
C ARG A 59 2.82 5.67 -4.17
N LEU A 60 1.69 5.93 -3.51
CA LEU A 60 0.61 4.97 -3.44
C LEU A 60 -0.08 4.74 -4.79
N LEU A 61 -0.48 5.81 -5.49
CA LEU A 61 -1.20 5.67 -6.76
C LEU A 61 -0.39 4.94 -7.87
N PRO A 62 0.89 5.25 -8.10
CA PRO A 62 1.74 4.47 -9.02
C PRO A 62 1.78 2.98 -8.66
N ILE A 63 1.99 2.64 -7.39
CA ILE A 63 2.05 1.25 -6.92
C ILE A 63 0.72 0.53 -7.15
N LEU A 64 -0.40 1.12 -6.75
CA LEU A 64 -1.72 0.52 -6.92
C LEU A 64 -2.06 0.32 -8.41
N THR A 65 -1.70 1.29 -9.25
CA THR A 65 -1.89 1.20 -10.70
C THR A 65 -1.05 0.07 -11.30
N ALA A 66 0.22 -0.04 -10.91
CA ALA A 66 1.08 -1.13 -11.33
C ALA A 66 0.51 -2.50 -10.93
N VAL A 67 -0.02 -2.62 -9.71
CA VAL A 67 -0.72 -3.83 -9.26
C VAL A 67 -1.93 -4.14 -10.13
N CYS A 68 -2.81 -3.16 -10.39
CA CYS A 68 -3.97 -3.34 -11.25
C CYS A 68 -3.59 -3.82 -12.66
N VAL A 69 -2.57 -3.20 -13.26
CA VAL A 69 -2.09 -3.55 -14.60
C VAL A 69 -1.43 -4.93 -14.63
N ALA A 70 -0.63 -5.29 -13.62
CA ALA A 70 -0.03 -6.62 -13.52
C ALA A 70 -1.09 -7.72 -13.35
N LEU A 71 -2.09 -7.51 -12.49
CA LEU A 71 -3.22 -8.43 -12.33
C LEU A 71 -4.00 -8.59 -13.63
N LEU A 72 -4.27 -7.48 -14.32
CA LEU A 72 -4.95 -7.49 -15.60
C LEU A 72 -4.16 -8.31 -16.63
N ALA A 73 -2.86 -8.03 -16.78
CA ALA A 73 -1.95 -8.68 -17.73
C ALA A 73 -1.81 -10.19 -17.52
N GLU A 74 -1.60 -10.61 -16.27
CA GLU A 74 -1.21 -12.00 -16.00
C GLU A 74 -2.41 -12.91 -15.66
N MET A 75 -3.49 -12.36 -15.07
CA MET A 75 -4.65 -13.17 -14.63
C MET A 75 -5.92 -12.97 -15.48
N TYR A 76 -6.09 -11.79 -16.10
CA TYR A 76 -7.37 -11.43 -16.75
C TYR A 76 -7.30 -11.28 -18.27
N THR A 77 -6.11 -11.08 -18.87
CA THR A 77 -5.91 -11.06 -20.33
C THR A 77 -5.25 -12.31 -20.88
N THR A 78 -4.75 -13.21 -20.04
CA THR A 78 -4.29 -14.55 -20.45
C THR A 78 -5.48 -15.37 -20.94
N THR A 79 -5.91 -15.08 -22.16
CA THR A 79 -6.70 -16.01 -22.95
C THR A 79 -5.81 -17.22 -23.12
N SER A 80 -6.20 -18.35 -22.55
CA SER A 80 -5.76 -19.63 -23.07
C SER A 80 -5.99 -19.56 -24.57
N ALA A 81 -4.92 -19.40 -25.36
CA ALA A 81 -5.00 -19.50 -26.80
C ALA A 81 -5.81 -20.76 -27.09
N GLY A 82 -6.85 -20.67 -27.92
CA GLY A 82 -7.78 -21.79 -28.13
C GLY A 82 -7.00 -23.08 -28.37
N GLY A 83 -7.07 -24.03 -27.42
CA GLY A 83 -6.28 -25.27 -27.43
C GLY A 83 -5.20 -25.41 -26.35
N SER A 84 -4.88 -24.36 -25.58
CA SER A 84 -4.02 -24.51 -24.40
C SER A 84 -4.77 -25.24 -23.28
N ALA A 85 -4.20 -26.34 -22.79
CA ALA A 85 -4.71 -27.09 -21.64
C ALA A 85 -4.54 -26.34 -20.30
N SER A 86 -3.95 -25.15 -20.31
CA SER A 86 -3.72 -24.36 -19.10
C SER A 86 -5.03 -23.80 -18.55
N VAL A 87 -5.34 -24.15 -17.29
CA VAL A 87 -6.50 -23.62 -16.56
C VAL A 87 -6.28 -22.14 -16.27
N ARG A 88 -7.24 -21.30 -16.66
CA ARG A 88 -7.19 -19.87 -16.38
C ARG A 88 -7.31 -19.63 -14.86
N GLN A 89 -6.23 -19.16 -14.26
CA GLN A 89 -6.20 -18.73 -12.86
C GLN A 89 -6.87 -17.35 -12.72
N ARG A 90 -7.76 -17.20 -11.75
CA ARG A 90 -8.44 -15.94 -11.43
C ARG A 90 -8.48 -15.75 -9.93
N LEU A 91 -8.51 -14.49 -9.48
CA LEU A 91 -8.72 -14.19 -8.07
C LEU A 91 -10.11 -14.63 -7.64
N GLN A 92 -10.21 -15.09 -6.39
CA GLN A 92 -11.45 -15.44 -5.71
C GLN A 92 -11.40 -14.95 -4.27
N TYR A 93 -12.55 -14.62 -3.72
CA TYR A 93 -12.73 -14.35 -2.30
C TYR A 93 -13.64 -15.44 -1.71
N SER A 94 -13.10 -16.21 -0.76
CA SER A 94 -13.66 -17.51 -0.36
C SER A 94 -13.96 -18.38 -1.58
N THR A 95 -15.23 -18.61 -1.91
CA THR A 95 -15.68 -19.42 -3.06
C THR A 95 -16.24 -18.58 -4.21
N SER A 96 -16.19 -17.25 -4.10
CA SER A 96 -16.79 -16.33 -5.06
C SER A 96 -15.69 -15.69 -5.94
N PRO A 97 -15.68 -15.95 -7.25
CA PRO A 97 -14.75 -15.29 -8.18
C PRO A 97 -14.85 -13.77 -8.14
N ILE A 98 -13.72 -13.09 -8.36
CA ILE A 98 -13.68 -11.63 -8.50
C ILE A 98 -14.20 -11.24 -9.89
N ALA A 99 -15.25 -10.41 -9.89
CA ALA A 99 -15.95 -9.89 -11.06
C ALA A 99 -15.48 -8.49 -11.46
N ASP A 100 -14.90 -7.74 -10.54
CA ASP A 100 -14.32 -6.42 -10.78
C ASP A 100 -13.21 -6.10 -9.76
N PHE A 101 -12.27 -5.26 -10.15
CA PHE A 101 -11.27 -4.68 -9.25
C PHE A 101 -10.74 -3.37 -9.83
N GLY A 102 -10.19 -2.52 -8.96
CA GLY A 102 -9.61 -1.26 -9.37
C GLY A 102 -9.19 -0.41 -8.18
N ILE A 103 -9.14 0.90 -8.39
CA ILE A 103 -8.66 1.86 -7.40
C ILE A 103 -9.82 2.74 -6.95
N VAL A 104 -9.86 3.01 -5.65
CA VAL A 104 -10.71 4.00 -5.03
C VAL A 104 -9.86 5.20 -4.65
N LEU A 105 -10.33 6.41 -4.97
CA LEU A 105 -9.90 7.67 -4.38
C LEU A 105 -10.91 8.07 -3.32
N GLY A 106 -10.42 8.50 -2.16
CA GLY A 106 -11.24 9.03 -1.10
C GLY A 106 -10.41 9.74 -0.05
N LYS A 107 -10.93 9.80 1.18
CA LYS A 107 -10.21 10.32 2.33
C LYS A 107 -10.16 9.32 3.47
N VAL A 108 -9.16 9.48 4.33
CA VAL A 108 -8.97 8.71 5.55
C VAL A 108 -8.90 9.61 6.78
N THR A 109 -9.57 9.23 7.86
CA THR A 109 -9.51 10.00 9.12
C THR A 109 -8.20 9.73 9.84
N VAL A 110 -7.28 10.70 9.80
CA VAL A 110 -5.94 10.60 10.40
C VAL A 110 -5.75 11.70 11.46
N PRO A 111 -5.44 11.34 12.72
CA PRO A 111 -5.09 12.31 13.76
C PRO A 111 -3.89 13.17 13.33
N GLN A 112 -3.87 14.44 13.75
CA GLN A 112 -2.76 15.35 13.40
C GLN A 112 -1.39 14.83 13.86
N CYS A 113 -1.34 14.10 14.98
CA CYS A 113 -0.10 13.52 15.48
C CYS A 113 0.50 12.42 14.59
N GLU A 114 -0.29 11.85 13.68
CA GLU A 114 0.17 10.78 12.80
C GLU A 114 0.55 11.29 11.40
N ARG A 115 0.43 12.59 11.15
CA ARG A 115 0.80 13.21 9.87
C ARG A 115 2.28 13.52 9.85
N LEU A 116 2.90 13.31 8.69
CA LEU A 116 4.31 13.61 8.45
C LEU A 116 4.46 14.91 7.64
N ALA A 117 5.53 15.64 7.92
CA ALA A 117 6.02 16.72 7.09
C ALA A 117 7.54 16.63 6.98
N TYR A 118 8.07 17.10 5.87
CA TYR A 118 9.47 16.93 5.53
C TYR A 118 10.12 18.28 5.25
N LYS A 119 11.15 18.63 6.01
CA LYS A 119 12.05 19.74 5.71
C LYS A 119 13.22 19.22 4.89
N ARG A 120 13.33 19.68 3.64
CA ARG A 120 14.44 19.33 2.75
C ARG A 120 15.74 19.95 3.23
N ALA A 121 16.79 19.16 3.33
CA ALA A 121 18.11 19.64 3.73
C ALA A 121 18.70 20.63 2.70
N SER A 122 18.44 20.41 1.41
CA SER A 122 19.00 21.21 0.31
C SER A 122 18.65 22.70 0.37
N ASN A 123 17.41 23.02 0.76
CA ASN A 123 16.86 24.37 0.65
C ASN A 123 15.97 24.78 1.83
N GLY A 124 15.79 23.91 2.83
CA GLY A 124 14.95 24.16 4.00
C GLY A 124 13.45 24.21 3.72
N VAL A 125 13.01 23.91 2.48
CA VAL A 125 11.58 23.90 2.12
C VAL A 125 10.88 22.78 2.85
N VAL A 126 9.76 23.12 3.47
CA VAL A 126 8.87 22.15 4.12
C VAL A 126 7.82 21.70 3.12
N VAL A 127 7.73 20.40 2.91
CA VAL A 127 6.68 19.74 2.13
C VAL A 127 5.86 18.85 3.06
N LEU A 128 4.57 18.73 2.80
CA LEU A 128 3.72 17.79 3.52
C LEU A 128 3.94 16.37 2.98
N GLY A 129 3.80 15.38 3.86
CA GLY A 129 3.67 13.99 3.45
C GLY A 129 2.33 13.72 2.76
N GLN A 130 1.93 12.45 2.69
CA GLN A 130 0.66 12.09 2.06
C GLN A 130 -0.53 12.83 2.67
N ASP A 131 -1.40 13.33 1.78
CA ASP A 131 -2.63 14.02 2.14
C ASP A 131 -3.72 12.99 2.49
N PRO A 132 -4.19 12.93 3.74
CA PRO A 132 -5.28 12.02 4.11
C PRO A 132 -6.61 12.35 3.42
N GLU A 133 -6.79 13.57 2.88
CA GLU A 133 -7.98 13.93 2.09
C GLU A 133 -7.92 13.40 0.64
N GLN A 134 -6.75 12.93 0.20
CA GLN A 134 -6.49 12.32 -1.11
C GLN A 134 -5.77 10.99 -0.93
N HIS A 135 -6.52 10.00 -0.48
CA HIS A 135 -6.03 8.65 -0.22
C HIS A 135 -6.53 7.65 -1.25
N TRP A 136 -5.73 6.63 -1.55
CA TRP A 136 -6.06 5.60 -2.54
C TRP A 136 -5.97 4.20 -1.95
N TRP A 137 -6.90 3.33 -2.33
CA TRP A 137 -6.86 1.92 -1.95
C TRP A 137 -7.43 1.05 -3.07
N LEU A 138 -7.18 -0.26 -2.99
CA LEU A 138 -7.74 -1.22 -3.94
C LEU A 138 -9.13 -1.64 -3.49
N TYR A 139 -10.04 -1.77 -4.46
CA TYR A 139 -11.29 -2.48 -4.25
C TYR A 139 -11.34 -3.73 -5.13
N PHE A 140 -12.13 -4.69 -4.65
CA PHE A 140 -12.49 -5.87 -5.39
C PHE A 140 -13.97 -6.14 -5.15
N THR A 141 -14.66 -6.59 -6.20
CA THR A 141 -16.08 -6.95 -6.17
C THR A 141 -16.24 -8.38 -6.66
N THR A 142 -16.88 -9.23 -5.87
CA THR A 142 -17.15 -10.63 -6.26
C THR A 142 -18.33 -10.71 -7.23
N ILE A 143 -18.52 -11.86 -7.91
CA ILE A 143 -19.72 -12.11 -8.75
C ILE A 143 -21.04 -12.03 -7.97
N ARG A 144 -21.00 -12.11 -6.63
CA ARG A 144 -22.15 -11.97 -5.74
C ARG A 144 -22.41 -10.51 -5.33
N GLY A 145 -21.60 -9.56 -5.82
CA GLY A 145 -21.70 -8.14 -5.47
C GLY A 145 -21.11 -7.81 -4.09
N GLU A 146 -20.25 -8.67 -3.54
CA GLU A 146 -19.57 -8.38 -2.27
C GLU A 146 -18.30 -7.57 -2.54
N ASP A 147 -18.17 -6.42 -1.87
CA ASP A 147 -17.00 -5.56 -1.93
C ASP A 147 -16.05 -5.82 -0.77
N PHE A 148 -14.75 -5.84 -1.06
CA PHE A 148 -13.68 -5.78 -0.07
C PHE A 148 -12.60 -4.80 -0.50
N PHE A 149 -11.95 -4.20 0.49
CA PHE A 149 -10.90 -3.22 0.27
C PHE A 149 -9.58 -3.73 0.81
N LEU A 150 -8.52 -3.43 0.06
CA LEU A 150 -7.13 -3.65 0.46
C LEU A 150 -6.43 -2.29 0.40
N ASP A 151 -6.00 -1.84 1.57
CA ASP A 151 -5.28 -0.60 1.73
C ASP A 151 -3.87 -0.88 2.26
N VAL A 152 -2.87 -0.44 1.51
CA VAL A 152 -1.45 -0.62 1.82
C VAL A 152 -0.76 0.72 2.10
N GLY A 153 -1.55 1.80 2.11
CA GLY A 153 -1.10 3.19 2.21
C GLY A 153 -1.40 3.84 3.56
N LEU A 154 -2.03 3.14 4.51
CA LEU A 154 -2.27 3.68 5.85
C LEU A 154 -1.04 3.62 6.77
N PHE A 155 0.00 2.88 6.39
CA PHE A 155 1.20 2.73 7.21
C PHE A 155 1.94 4.06 7.48
N PRO A 156 2.13 4.96 6.50
CA PRO A 156 2.67 6.31 6.75
C PRO A 156 1.89 7.10 7.82
N PHE A 157 0.60 6.83 7.99
CA PHE A 157 -0.27 7.39 9.03
C PHE A 157 -0.30 6.57 10.34
N ASN A 158 0.72 5.74 10.57
CA ASN A 158 0.89 4.91 11.76
C ASN A 158 -0.19 3.84 11.99
N PHE A 159 -1.00 3.51 10.98
CA PHE A 159 -1.86 2.32 11.04
C PHE A 159 -1.00 1.08 10.80
N SER A 160 -0.41 0.61 11.88
CA SER A 160 0.75 -0.28 11.86
C SER A 160 0.39 -1.76 11.69
N MET A 161 -0.72 -2.07 11.01
CA MET A 161 -1.04 -3.46 10.68
C MET A 161 -0.17 -3.94 9.52
N VAL A 162 0.50 -5.07 9.72
CA VAL A 162 1.36 -5.70 8.73
C VAL A 162 1.08 -7.20 8.66
N VAL A 163 1.30 -7.82 7.52
CA VAL A 163 1.31 -9.28 7.37
C VAL A 163 2.75 -9.75 7.27
N GLU A 164 3.10 -10.80 7.98
CA GLU A 164 4.40 -11.45 7.81
C GLU A 164 4.47 -12.09 6.41
N THR A 165 5.50 -11.72 5.64
CA THR A 165 5.68 -12.22 4.26
C THR A 165 6.91 -13.07 4.10
N ALA A 166 7.86 -13.02 5.04
CA ALA A 166 9.15 -13.70 4.94
C ALA A 166 9.06 -15.19 4.56
N PRO A 167 8.14 -15.99 5.14
CA PRO A 167 8.06 -17.41 4.81
C PRO A 167 7.56 -17.70 3.38
N TYR A 168 6.87 -16.74 2.75
CA TYR A 168 6.10 -16.95 1.51
C TYR A 168 6.65 -16.16 0.33
N ARG A 169 7.84 -15.58 0.46
CA ARG A 169 8.38 -14.73 -0.59
C ARG A 169 8.82 -15.53 -1.82
N PRO A 170 8.49 -15.04 -3.03
CA PRO A 170 9.13 -15.50 -4.26
C PRO A 170 10.65 -15.42 -4.14
N SER A 171 11.37 -16.33 -4.81
CA SER A 171 12.84 -16.39 -4.74
C SER A 171 13.51 -15.05 -5.08
N GLY A 172 12.95 -14.27 -6.00
CA GLY A 172 13.44 -12.94 -6.36
C GLY A 172 13.31 -11.88 -5.25
N LEU A 173 12.51 -12.12 -4.22
CA LEU A 173 12.25 -11.18 -3.12
C LEU A 173 12.85 -11.62 -1.77
N LYS A 174 13.56 -12.76 -1.73
CA LYS A 174 14.17 -13.29 -0.49
C LYS A 174 15.26 -12.39 0.09
N GLY A 175 15.87 -11.50 -0.71
CA GLY A 175 16.85 -10.51 -0.26
C GLY A 175 16.24 -9.18 0.23
N SER A 176 14.91 -9.02 0.18
CA SER A 176 14.26 -7.80 0.67
C SER A 176 14.45 -7.65 2.18
N VAL A 177 14.78 -6.43 2.61
CA VAL A 177 14.97 -6.06 4.02
C VAL A 177 13.65 -6.15 4.80
N PHE A 178 12.51 -6.01 4.13
CA PHE A 178 11.20 -5.96 4.80
C PHE A 178 10.64 -7.36 5.02
N ASN A 179 10.50 -7.74 6.30
CA ASN A 179 9.94 -9.04 6.71
C ASN A 179 8.42 -9.15 6.69
N SER A 180 7.77 -8.00 6.74
CA SER A 180 6.34 -7.85 6.71
C SER A 180 5.93 -6.81 5.69
N PHE A 181 4.66 -6.82 5.33
CA PHE A 181 4.08 -5.84 4.42
C PHE A 181 2.83 -5.20 5.06
N PRO A 182 2.73 -3.87 5.08
CA PRO A 182 1.55 -3.19 5.58
C PRO A 182 0.31 -3.60 4.83
N VAL A 183 -0.73 -3.86 5.60
CA VAL A 183 -2.00 -4.30 5.06
C VAL A 183 -3.11 -3.87 5.99
N TYR A 184 -4.13 -3.28 5.38
CA TYR A 184 -5.34 -2.90 6.04
C TYR A 184 -6.51 -3.38 5.18
N CYS A 185 -7.18 -4.41 5.63
CA CYS A 185 -8.29 -5.00 4.90
C CYS A 185 -9.62 -4.67 5.57
N VAL A 186 -10.56 -4.19 4.76
CA VAL A 186 -11.91 -3.86 5.21
C VAL A 186 -12.89 -4.77 4.49
N ASN A 187 -13.39 -5.76 5.21
CA ASN A 187 -14.48 -6.62 4.77
C ASN A 187 -15.85 -6.08 5.24
N ARG A 188 -16.95 -6.71 4.84
CA ARG A 188 -18.32 -6.32 5.20
C ARG A 188 -18.56 -6.24 6.71
N GLN A 189 -17.95 -7.13 7.50
CA GLN A 189 -18.14 -7.17 8.95
C GLN A 189 -17.42 -5.99 9.60
N ILE A 190 -16.17 -5.78 9.21
CA ILE A 190 -15.31 -4.70 9.67
C ILE A 190 -15.90 -3.33 9.30
N ARG A 191 -16.43 -3.17 8.07
CA ARG A 191 -16.97 -1.89 7.57
C ARG A 191 -18.06 -1.30 8.48
N LYS A 192 -18.81 -2.13 9.21
CA LYS A 192 -19.83 -1.65 10.17
C LYS A 192 -19.21 -0.88 11.33
N TYR A 193 -18.04 -1.29 11.77
CA TYR A 193 -17.32 -0.71 12.90
C TYR A 193 -16.34 0.39 12.46
N LEU A 194 -15.82 0.29 11.23
CA LEU A 194 -14.79 1.17 10.69
C LEU A 194 -15.28 2.21 9.69
N SER A 195 -16.60 2.40 9.57
CA SER A 195 -17.17 3.40 8.66
C SER A 195 -16.68 4.83 8.90
N SER A 196 -15.94 5.09 10.00
CA SER A 196 -15.30 6.37 10.30
C SER A 196 -13.94 6.60 9.63
N ILE A 197 -13.21 5.54 9.22
CA ILE A 197 -11.84 5.71 8.74
C ILE A 197 -11.86 6.09 7.26
N HIS A 198 -12.42 5.27 6.37
CA HIS A 198 -12.46 5.54 4.93
C HIS A 198 -13.76 6.24 4.51
N LEU A 199 -13.63 7.30 3.71
CA LEU A 199 -14.75 7.86 2.94
C LEU A 199 -14.40 7.87 1.46
N GLU A 200 -15.14 7.10 0.67
CA GLU A 200 -14.97 6.99 -0.78
C GLU A 200 -15.51 8.23 -1.51
N HIS A 201 -14.73 8.77 -2.46
CA HIS A 201 -15.14 9.89 -3.33
C HIS A 201 -15.32 9.45 -4.79
N LYS A 202 -14.38 8.66 -5.31
CA LYS A 202 -14.37 8.19 -6.70
C LYS A 202 -13.82 6.77 -6.75
N ARG A 203 -14.35 5.95 -7.66
CA ARG A 203 -13.88 4.58 -7.91
C ARG A 203 -13.75 4.36 -9.42
N VAL A 204 -12.66 3.72 -9.83
CA VAL A 204 -12.39 3.40 -11.23
C VAL A 204 -12.02 1.92 -11.36
N SER A 205 -12.74 1.19 -12.22
CA SER A 205 -12.49 -0.22 -12.52
C SER A 205 -11.30 -0.38 -13.44
N ALA A 206 -10.26 -1.07 -12.97
CA ALA A 206 -9.14 -1.44 -13.83
C ALA A 206 -9.53 -2.57 -14.79
N LEU A 207 -10.40 -3.48 -14.36
CA LEU A 207 -10.83 -4.61 -15.19
C LEU A 207 -11.68 -4.18 -16.39
N ARG A 208 -12.38 -3.05 -16.32
CA ARG A 208 -13.25 -2.53 -17.39
C ARG A 208 -12.65 -1.34 -18.13
N ASP A 209 -11.48 -0.85 -17.72
CA ASP A 209 -10.85 0.29 -18.35
C ASP A 209 -10.17 -0.09 -19.68
N THR A 210 -10.71 0.42 -20.78
CA THR A 210 -10.20 0.15 -22.13
C THR A 210 -8.80 0.71 -22.38
N ARG A 211 -8.37 1.74 -21.66
CA ARG A 211 -7.00 2.29 -21.74
C ARG A 211 -6.01 1.27 -21.18
N LEU A 212 -6.32 0.70 -20.02
CA LEU A 212 -5.48 -0.36 -19.44
C LEU A 212 -5.47 -1.63 -20.29
N HIS A 213 -6.59 -2.00 -20.92
CA HIS A 213 -6.60 -3.11 -21.89
C HIS A 213 -5.67 -2.86 -23.09
N ARG A 214 -5.65 -1.64 -23.63
CA ARG A 214 -4.70 -1.24 -24.70
C ARG A 214 -3.26 -1.32 -24.22
N ALA A 215 -2.95 -0.78 -23.04
CA ALA A 215 -1.62 -0.85 -22.46
C ALA A 215 -1.16 -2.31 -22.31
N VAL A 216 -1.98 -3.17 -21.71
CA VAL A 216 -1.67 -4.59 -21.53
C VAL A 216 -1.49 -5.32 -22.86
N SER A 217 -2.29 -4.98 -23.89
CA SER A 217 -2.12 -5.57 -25.22
C SER A 217 -0.76 -5.20 -25.82
N SER A 218 -0.31 -3.94 -25.66
CA SER A 218 1.00 -3.49 -26.13
C SER A 218 2.17 -4.20 -25.45
N MET A 219 2.03 -4.52 -24.15
CA MET A 219 3.05 -5.21 -23.34
C MET A 219 3.38 -6.64 -23.79
N THR A 220 2.59 -7.21 -24.70
CA THR A 220 2.82 -8.55 -25.27
C THR A 220 3.71 -8.50 -26.52
N HIS A 221 3.91 -7.32 -27.11
CA HIS A 221 4.71 -7.13 -28.31
C HIS A 221 6.16 -6.71 -27.96
N GLU A 222 7.12 -7.05 -28.81
CA GLU A 222 8.57 -6.76 -28.62
C GLU A 222 8.92 -5.26 -28.69
N GLY A 223 7.94 -4.38 -28.93
CA GLY A 223 8.11 -2.93 -29.14
C GLY A 223 8.21 -2.06 -27.90
N GLY A 224 8.29 -2.65 -26.70
CA GLY A 224 8.23 -1.92 -25.44
C GLY A 224 6.79 -1.62 -24.98
N THR A 225 6.64 -1.22 -23.72
CA THR A 225 5.34 -0.89 -23.13
C THR A 225 4.94 0.54 -23.52
N ASP A 226 3.75 0.71 -24.11
CA ASP A 226 3.14 2.03 -24.20
C ASP A 226 2.52 2.41 -22.84
N TYR A 227 3.19 3.30 -22.11
CA TYR A 227 2.74 3.78 -20.81
C TYR A 227 1.71 4.91 -20.90
N ALA A 228 1.49 5.54 -22.05
CA ALA A 228 0.57 6.66 -22.15
C ALA A 228 -0.87 6.32 -21.67
N PRO A 229 -1.46 5.16 -22.02
CA PRO A 229 -2.78 4.79 -21.51
C PRO A 229 -2.82 4.51 -20.00
N ILE A 230 -1.69 4.13 -19.38
CA ILE A 230 -1.58 3.93 -17.93
C ILE A 230 -1.55 5.29 -17.23
N LEU A 231 -0.81 6.26 -17.78
CA LEU A 231 -0.77 7.62 -17.27
C LEU A 231 -2.14 8.30 -17.40
N GLU A 232 -2.82 8.17 -18.54
CA GLU A 232 -4.20 8.67 -18.71
C GLU A 232 -5.16 8.11 -17.65
N PHE A 233 -5.00 6.84 -17.25
CA PHE A 233 -5.78 6.23 -16.18
C PHE A 233 -5.46 6.85 -14.81
N MET A 234 -4.18 7.06 -14.50
CA MET A 234 -3.73 7.69 -13.26
C MET A 234 -4.19 9.15 -13.15
N GLU A 235 -4.07 9.92 -14.24
CA GLU A 235 -4.50 11.33 -14.29
C GLU A 235 -6.01 11.47 -14.10
N ASP A 236 -6.80 10.56 -14.69
CA ASP A 236 -8.25 10.55 -14.50
C ASP A 236 -8.61 10.30 -13.03
N ILE A 237 -8.04 9.28 -12.38
CA ILE A 237 -8.38 9.02 -10.97
C ILE A 237 -7.85 10.11 -10.03
N ALA A 238 -6.65 10.65 -10.27
CA ALA A 238 -6.07 11.72 -9.45
C ALA A 238 -6.77 13.07 -9.66
N GLY A 239 -7.36 13.30 -10.84
CA GLY A 239 -7.93 14.60 -11.22
C GLY A 239 -6.87 15.66 -11.52
N SER A 240 -5.61 15.26 -11.70
CA SER A 240 -4.45 16.10 -11.96
C SER A 240 -3.49 15.42 -12.92
N LYS A 241 -2.57 16.19 -13.52
CA LYS A 241 -1.51 15.63 -14.36
C LYS A 241 -0.48 14.92 -13.50
N MET A 242 0.01 13.78 -13.97
CA MET A 242 1.07 13.03 -13.29
C MET A 242 2.40 13.75 -13.44
N VAL A 243 3.19 13.80 -12.36
CA VAL A 243 4.56 14.30 -12.43
C VAL A 243 5.51 13.21 -12.94
N GLU A 244 6.66 13.60 -13.50
CA GLU A 244 7.59 12.64 -14.12
C GLU A 244 8.04 11.54 -13.13
N ASN A 245 8.25 11.90 -11.86
CA ASN A 245 8.64 10.91 -10.84
C ASN A 245 7.57 9.82 -10.62
N GLU A 246 6.28 10.16 -10.70
CA GLU A 246 5.19 9.19 -10.56
C GLU A 246 5.11 8.25 -11.76
N ARG A 247 5.44 8.78 -12.95
CA ARG A 247 5.56 8.02 -14.19
C ARG A 247 6.72 7.01 -14.12
N GLU A 248 7.90 7.46 -13.71
CA GLU A 248 9.07 6.60 -13.54
C GLU A 248 8.79 5.50 -12.51
N GLU A 249 8.11 5.83 -11.42
CA GLU A 249 7.76 4.86 -10.36
C GLU A 249 6.80 3.78 -10.87
N VAL A 250 5.72 4.12 -11.60
CA VAL A 250 4.78 3.09 -12.12
C VAL A 250 5.48 2.17 -13.11
N GLU A 251 6.37 2.70 -13.95
CA GLU A 251 7.20 1.92 -14.87
C GLU A 251 8.12 0.96 -14.10
N GLN A 252 8.89 1.47 -13.13
CA GLN A 252 9.82 0.67 -12.34
C GLN A 252 9.10 -0.45 -11.57
N VAL A 253 7.98 -0.13 -10.92
CA VAL A 253 7.19 -1.12 -10.18
C VAL A 253 6.64 -2.19 -11.14
N LEU A 254 6.14 -1.81 -12.32
CA LEU A 254 5.62 -2.75 -13.31
C LEU A 254 6.69 -3.72 -13.84
N VAL A 255 7.88 -3.21 -14.13
CA VAL A 255 9.02 -4.01 -14.61
C VAL A 255 9.35 -5.12 -13.62
N GLY A 256 9.30 -4.84 -12.31
CA GLY A 256 9.54 -5.85 -11.27
C GLY A 256 8.33 -6.75 -10.99
N LEU A 257 7.12 -6.17 -10.93
CA LEU A 257 5.93 -6.86 -10.45
C LEU A 257 5.41 -7.91 -11.44
N ARG A 258 5.41 -7.60 -12.74
CA ARG A 258 4.83 -8.49 -13.75
C ARG A 258 5.59 -9.83 -13.88
N PRO A 259 6.93 -9.86 -14.05
CA PRO A 259 7.66 -11.13 -14.07
C PRO A 259 7.50 -11.91 -12.76
N THR A 260 7.46 -11.21 -11.63
CA THR A 260 7.25 -11.82 -10.31
C THR A 260 5.89 -12.50 -10.22
N LEU A 261 4.82 -11.82 -10.61
CA LEU A 261 3.46 -12.39 -10.60
C LEU A 261 3.35 -13.57 -11.57
N LYS A 262 3.94 -13.47 -12.75
CA LYS A 262 4.00 -14.57 -13.73
C LYS A 262 4.68 -15.80 -13.14
N ASP A 263 5.82 -15.64 -12.46
CA ASP A 263 6.53 -16.74 -11.79
C ASP A 263 5.68 -17.36 -10.67
N ILE A 264 5.03 -16.54 -9.84
CA ILE A 264 4.10 -17.00 -8.78
C ILE A 264 2.99 -17.87 -9.37
N LEU A 265 2.37 -17.42 -10.46
CA LEU A 265 1.27 -18.14 -11.12
C LEU A 265 1.74 -19.46 -11.75
N GLN A 266 2.89 -19.43 -12.45
CA GLN A 266 3.47 -20.61 -13.11
C GLN A 266 3.91 -21.69 -12.12
N ARG A 267 4.47 -21.30 -10.98
CA ARG A 267 4.91 -22.22 -9.92
C ARG A 267 3.83 -22.55 -8.92
N GLU A 268 2.67 -21.90 -9.03
CA GLU A 268 1.60 -21.94 -8.04
C GLU A 268 2.09 -21.60 -6.62
N ALA A 269 3.11 -20.74 -6.50
CA ALA A 269 3.75 -20.39 -5.22
C ALA A 269 2.78 -19.72 -4.23
N TRP A 270 1.65 -19.22 -4.71
CA TRP A 270 0.57 -18.73 -3.86
C TRP A 270 -0.04 -19.82 -2.97
N LYS A 271 0.11 -21.12 -3.31
CA LYS A 271 -0.36 -22.24 -2.48
C LYS A 271 0.47 -22.44 -1.20
N ASP A 272 1.67 -21.88 -1.16
CA ASP A 272 2.51 -21.91 0.03
C ASP A 272 2.04 -20.90 1.09
N TYR A 273 1.16 -19.96 0.71
CA TYR A 273 0.56 -19.03 1.66
C TYR A 273 -0.42 -19.76 2.60
N PRO A 274 -0.40 -19.46 3.89
CA PRO A 274 -1.28 -20.06 4.86
C PRO A 274 -2.70 -19.56 4.62
N GLU A 275 -3.68 -20.36 4.99
CA GLU A 275 -5.09 -19.94 4.97
C GLU A 275 -5.32 -18.71 5.86
N ARG A 276 -4.53 -18.58 6.93
CA ARG A 276 -4.53 -17.44 7.85
C ARG A 276 -3.10 -16.90 7.98
N PRO A 277 -2.73 -15.86 7.21
CA PRO A 277 -1.42 -15.23 7.38
C PRO A 277 -1.32 -14.58 8.75
N GLU A 278 -0.12 -14.59 9.33
CA GLU A 278 0.14 -13.90 10.57
C GLU A 278 0.05 -12.38 10.35
N VAL A 279 -0.91 -11.77 11.04
CA VAL A 279 -1.12 -10.32 11.05
C VAL A 279 -0.52 -9.79 12.34
N LEU A 280 0.47 -8.92 12.21
CA LEU A 280 1.16 -8.30 13.31
C LEU A 280 0.77 -6.83 13.39
N ALA A 281 0.72 -6.31 14.60
CA ALA A 281 0.73 -4.88 14.82
C ALA A 281 2.18 -4.44 15.05
N HIS A 282 2.72 -3.61 14.17
CA HIS A 282 4.06 -3.03 14.30
C HIS A 282 3.99 -1.83 15.26
N ILE A 283 3.72 -2.15 16.53
CA ILE A 283 3.52 -1.19 17.62
C ILE A 283 4.89 -0.69 18.10
N ASP A 284 4.97 0.59 18.49
CA ASP A 284 6.20 1.08 19.13
C ASP A 284 6.37 0.43 20.52
N PRO A 285 7.59 0.12 20.99
CA PRO A 285 7.77 -0.55 22.29
C PRO A 285 7.04 0.15 23.45
N GLU A 286 6.96 1.47 23.44
CA GLU A 286 6.24 2.25 24.47
C GLU A 286 4.72 2.14 24.35
N GLU A 287 4.19 2.09 23.13
CA GLU A 287 2.76 1.86 22.89
C GLU A 287 2.38 0.46 23.36
N GLU A 288 3.25 -0.53 23.15
CA GLU A 288 3.06 -1.90 23.64
C GLU A 288 3.09 -1.95 25.18
N GLU A 289 4.07 -1.30 25.81
CA GLU A 289 4.11 -1.19 27.28
C GLU A 289 2.87 -0.48 27.84
N ALA A 290 2.43 0.61 27.21
CA ALA A 290 1.23 1.34 27.61
C ALA A 290 -0.02 0.47 27.48
N TYR A 291 -0.13 -0.30 26.39
CA TYR A 291 -1.22 -1.25 26.16
C TYR A 291 -1.23 -2.37 27.21
N ILE A 292 -0.07 -2.97 27.51
CA ILE A 292 0.07 -4.00 28.55
C ILE A 292 -0.34 -3.45 29.92
N ARG A 293 0.06 -2.22 30.26
CA ARG A 293 -0.25 -1.58 31.55
C ARG A 293 -1.73 -1.22 31.70
N GLN A 294 -2.37 -0.73 30.64
CA GLN A 294 -3.77 -0.27 30.67
C GLN A 294 -4.77 -1.42 30.48
N GLY A 295 -4.32 -2.57 29.99
CA GLY A 295 -5.19 -3.66 29.53
C GLY A 295 -5.84 -3.32 28.18
N PRO A 296 -6.47 -4.31 27.51
CA PRO A 296 -7.11 -4.10 26.22
C PRO A 296 -8.34 -3.19 26.38
N ASN A 297 -8.14 -1.89 26.27
CA ASN A 297 -9.22 -0.94 26.09
C ASN A 297 -9.61 -0.99 24.61
N LEU A 298 -10.84 -1.39 24.31
CA LEU A 298 -11.42 -1.48 22.95
C LEU A 298 -11.64 -0.07 22.36
N ASP A 299 -10.62 0.77 22.37
CA ASP A 299 -10.63 2.01 21.60
C ASP A 299 -10.22 1.69 20.16
N THR A 300 -10.84 2.41 19.22
CA THR A 300 -10.94 2.20 17.76
C THR A 300 -9.64 1.95 16.97
N ARG A 301 -8.47 2.00 17.61
CA ARG A 301 -7.15 1.77 17.00
C ARG A 301 -6.73 0.30 16.96
N THR A 302 -7.25 -0.52 17.86
CA THR A 302 -7.01 -1.97 17.88
C THR A 302 -8.30 -2.68 17.50
N VAL A 303 -8.54 -2.81 16.19
CA VAL A 303 -9.56 -3.77 15.73
C VAL A 303 -9.11 -5.14 16.22
N PRO A 304 -9.96 -5.92 16.91
CA PRO A 304 -9.56 -7.25 17.36
C PRO A 304 -9.04 -8.03 16.15
N LEU A 305 -7.77 -8.42 16.18
CA LEU A 305 -7.12 -9.14 15.07
C LEU A 305 -7.94 -10.39 14.70
N ASP A 306 -8.57 -11.02 15.70
CA ASP A 306 -9.45 -12.18 15.58
C ASP A 306 -10.77 -11.91 14.83
N SER A 307 -11.23 -10.66 14.79
CA SER A 307 -12.48 -10.27 14.13
C SER A 307 -12.30 -9.88 12.66
N CYS A 308 -11.06 -9.67 12.23
CA CYS A 308 -10.76 -9.19 10.89
C CYS A 308 -10.64 -10.32 9.85
N TRP A 309 -10.49 -11.57 10.27
CA TRP A 309 -10.04 -12.64 9.39
C TRP A 309 -10.74 -13.98 9.65
N PHE A 310 -11.54 -14.41 8.65
CA PHE A 310 -12.10 -15.74 8.45
C PHE A 310 -12.52 -16.51 9.71
N SER A 311 -13.71 -16.20 10.24
CA SER A 311 -14.54 -17.25 10.84
C SER A 311 -15.16 -18.07 9.70
N SER A 312 -14.61 -19.28 9.51
CA SER A 312 -15.23 -20.37 8.74
C SER A 312 -16.44 -20.92 9.48
#